data_AF-A0A7Y9LR61-F1
#
_entry.id   AF-A0A7Y9LR61-F1
#
_cell.length_a   1.000
_cell.length_b   1.000
_cell.length_c   1.000
_cell.angle_alpha   90.00
_cell.angle_beta   90.00
_cell.angle_gamma   90.00
#
_symmetry.space_group_name_H-M   'P 1'
#
loop_
_entity.id
_entity.type
_entity.pdbx_description
1 polymer ?
#
loop_
_entity_poly.entity_id
_entity_poly.type
_entity_poly.pdbx_seq_one_letter_code
_entity_poly.pdbx_strand_id
1 'polypeptide(L)'
;MNEEYGYIAIQSTRPGLVGVALADSPVAQLAWMLDKFRAWTWPLETAPDEILEREWILANASLYWFTTSGGSSAYVGYAQSSWGTAPVNSGVPTAAIQFAHDVGIRSHSNQANTIVG
;
A
#
# COMPACT_ATOMS: atom_id res chain seq x y z
N MET A 1 -13.13 5.95 -1.56
CA MET A 1 -12.62 4.82 -0.73
C MET A 1 -13.40 3.52 -0.89
N ASN A 2 -14.71 3.52 -1.20
CA ASN A 2 -15.48 2.26 -1.35
C ASN A 2 -15.01 1.32 -2.47
N GLU A 3 -14.24 1.82 -3.44
CA GLU A 3 -13.80 1.07 -4.61
C GLU A 3 -12.47 0.31 -4.41
N GLU A 4 -11.71 0.60 -3.35
CA GLU A 4 -10.37 0.01 -3.10
C GLU A 4 -10.38 -1.21 -2.14
N TYR A 5 -11.53 -1.55 -1.56
CA TYR A 5 -11.62 -2.62 -0.56
C TYR A 5 -11.39 -4.03 -1.14
N GLY A 6 -11.55 -4.22 -2.45
CA GLY A 6 -11.40 -5.54 -3.09
C GLY A 6 -10.00 -6.13 -2.93
N TYR A 7 -8.97 -5.31 -3.13
CA TYR A 7 -7.56 -5.70 -2.91
C TYR A 7 -7.31 -6.07 -1.44
N ILE A 8 -7.78 -5.23 -0.51
CA ILE A 8 -7.60 -5.46 0.92
C ILE A 8 -8.32 -6.75 1.35
N ALA A 9 -9.53 -6.98 0.85
CA ALA A 9 -10.32 -8.16 1.17
C ALA A 9 -9.64 -9.46 0.72
N ILE A 10 -9.12 -9.51 -0.51
CA ILE A 10 -8.45 -10.73 -0.99
C ILE A 10 -7.09 -10.94 -0.32
N GLN A 11 -6.32 -9.86 -0.09
CA GLN A 11 -5.02 -9.98 0.58
C GLN A 11 -5.13 -10.33 2.07
N SER A 12 -6.17 -9.85 2.76
CA SER A 12 -6.42 -10.21 4.17
C SER A 12 -6.92 -11.64 4.34
N THR A 13 -7.66 -12.17 3.36
CA THR A 13 -8.33 -13.47 3.51
C THR A 13 -7.67 -14.61 2.77
N ARG A 14 -6.96 -14.35 1.66
CA ARG A 14 -6.34 -15.36 0.79
C ARG A 14 -4.94 -14.94 0.29
N PRO A 15 -4.02 -14.49 1.18
CA PRO A 15 -2.70 -14.00 0.76
C PRO A 15 -1.87 -15.04 0.02
N GLY A 16 -1.95 -16.32 0.41
CA GLY A 16 -1.24 -17.41 -0.27
C GLY A 16 -1.74 -17.67 -1.70
N LEU A 17 -3.05 -17.57 -1.92
CA LEU A 17 -3.64 -17.72 -3.26
C LEU A 17 -3.20 -16.59 -4.18
N VAL A 18 -3.26 -15.35 -3.69
CA VAL A 18 -2.75 -14.18 -4.42
C VAL A 18 -1.26 -14.35 -4.72
N GLY A 19 -0.46 -14.79 -3.75
CA GLY A 19 0.96 -15.05 -3.93
C GLY A 19 1.27 -16.00 -5.08
N VAL A 20 0.56 -17.13 -5.16
CA VAL A 20 0.73 -18.10 -6.26
C VAL A 20 0.30 -17.49 -7.60
N ALA A 21 -0.85 -16.81 -7.65
CA ALA A 21 -1.35 -16.18 -8.88
C ALA A 21 -0.39 -15.12 -9.44
N LEU A 22 0.20 -14.31 -8.56
CA LEU A 22 1.14 -13.27 -8.98
C LEU A 22 2.52 -13.85 -9.32
N ALA A 23 2.92 -14.98 -8.72
CA ALA A 23 4.17 -15.67 -9.04
C ALA A 23 4.13 -16.49 -10.34
N ASP A 24 2.94 -16.78 -10.87
CA ASP A 24 2.78 -17.55 -12.11
C ASP A 24 2.91 -16.65 -13.36
N SER A 25 2.66 -15.35 -13.23
CA SER A 25 2.70 -14.42 -14.37
C SER A 25 3.27 -13.05 -14.00
N PRO A 26 4.39 -12.62 -14.61
CA PRO A 26 4.94 -11.28 -14.37
C PRO A 26 4.01 -10.18 -14.87
N VAL A 27 3.15 -10.48 -15.86
CA VAL A 27 2.11 -9.57 -16.33
C VAL A 27 1.02 -9.41 -15.28
N ALA A 28 0.61 -10.50 -14.60
CA ALA A 28 -0.36 -10.42 -13.52
C ALA A 28 0.19 -9.64 -12.32
N GLN A 29 1.45 -9.87 -11.93
CA GLN A 29 2.14 -9.09 -10.90
C GLN A 29 2.18 -7.60 -11.24
N LEU A 30 2.55 -7.24 -12.48
CA LEU A 30 2.60 -5.85 -12.92
C LEU A 30 1.19 -5.22 -12.95
N ALA A 31 0.19 -5.91 -13.49
CA ALA A 31 -1.18 -5.41 -13.55
C ALA A 31 -1.76 -5.14 -12.15
N TRP A 32 -1.49 -6.05 -11.21
CA TRP A 32 -1.91 -5.91 -9.81
C TRP A 32 -1.33 -4.66 -9.14
N MET A 33 -0.06 -4.34 -9.41
CA MET A 33 0.60 -3.13 -8.88
C MET A 33 0.14 -1.87 -9.60
N LEU A 34 -0.02 -1.92 -10.94
CA LEU A 34 -0.49 -0.78 -11.74
C LEU A 34 -1.88 -0.31 -11.33
N ASP A 35 -2.79 -1.22 -10.97
CA ASP A 35 -4.10 -0.88 -10.44
C ASP A 35 -3.99 0.02 -9.20
N LYS A 36 -3.07 -0.28 -8.29
CA LYS A 36 -2.82 0.54 -7.10
C LYS A 36 -2.08 1.83 -7.42
N PHE A 37 -1.10 1.82 -8.32
CA PHE A 37 -0.42 3.05 -8.74
C PHE A 37 -1.39 4.05 -9.36
N ARG A 38 -2.39 3.60 -10.14
CA ARG A 38 -3.46 4.47 -10.63
C ARG A 38 -4.31 5.06 -9.52
N ALA A 39 -4.65 4.27 -8.50
CA ALA A 39 -5.49 4.71 -7.39
C ALA A 39 -4.75 5.63 -6.39
N TRP A 40 -3.43 5.52 -6.27
CA TRP A 40 -2.64 6.18 -5.21
C TRP A 40 -1.71 7.29 -5.73
N THR A 41 -1.68 7.53 -7.03
CA THR A 41 -0.97 8.69 -7.60
C THR A 41 -1.94 9.82 -7.89
N TRP A 42 -1.42 11.04 -7.98
CA TRP A 42 -2.18 12.23 -8.30
C TRP A 42 -1.41 13.07 -9.33
N PRO A 43 -2.08 13.63 -10.36
CA PRO A 43 -3.52 13.61 -10.65
C PRO A 43 -4.04 12.25 -11.16
N LEU A 44 -5.29 11.88 -10.83
CA LEU A 44 -5.88 10.57 -11.17
C LEU A 44 -6.11 10.38 -12.69
N GLU A 45 -6.26 11.47 -13.42
CA GLU A 45 -6.41 11.50 -14.88
C GLU A 45 -5.10 11.26 -15.64
N THR A 46 -3.96 11.34 -14.96
CA THR A 46 -2.64 11.15 -15.55
C THR A 46 -2.20 9.70 -15.42
N ALA A 47 -1.58 9.16 -16.47
CA ALA A 47 -1.11 7.78 -16.43
C ALA A 47 0.03 7.62 -15.40
N PRO A 48 0.09 6.52 -14.63
CA PRO A 48 1.10 6.36 -13.58
C PRO A 48 2.54 6.43 -14.06
N ASP A 49 2.82 6.00 -15.30
CA ASP A 49 4.15 6.03 -15.90
C ASP A 49 4.60 7.45 -16.28
N GLU A 50 3.67 8.39 -16.46
CA GLU A 50 3.98 9.81 -16.61
C GLU A 50 4.29 10.49 -15.26
N ILE A 51 3.80 9.92 -14.15
CA ILE A 51 4.00 10.46 -12.79
C ILE A 51 5.24 9.84 -12.12
N LEU A 52 5.39 8.52 -12.21
CA LEU A 52 6.39 7.75 -11.47
C LEU A 52 7.59 7.31 -12.32
N GLU A 53 7.57 7.59 -13.62
CA GLU A 53 8.49 7.04 -14.62
C GLU A 53 8.33 5.52 -14.83
N ARG A 54 8.42 5.10 -16.09
CA ARG A 54 8.21 3.69 -16.47
C ARG A 54 9.27 2.77 -15.87
N GLU A 55 10.51 3.21 -15.84
CA GLU A 55 11.65 2.48 -15.29
C GLU A 55 11.44 2.13 -13.82
N TRP A 56 10.90 3.07 -13.03
CA TRP A 56 10.62 2.85 -11.62
C TRP A 56 9.52 1.80 -11.41
N ILE A 57 8.44 1.89 -12.18
CA ILE A 57 7.33 0.92 -12.13
C ILE A 57 7.83 -0.49 -12.45
N LEU A 58 8.61 -0.63 -13.52
CA LEU A 58 9.17 -1.92 -13.93
C LEU A 58 10.19 -2.45 -12.93
N ALA A 59 11.03 -1.59 -12.35
CA ALA A 59 11.98 -1.98 -11.31
C ALA A 59 11.28 -2.50 -10.06
N ASN A 60 10.23 -1.82 -9.60
CA ASN A 60 9.45 -2.24 -8.44
C ASN A 60 8.72 -3.57 -8.70
N ALA A 61 8.07 -3.72 -9.87
CA ALA A 61 7.43 -4.97 -10.24
C ALA A 61 8.44 -6.13 -10.37
N SER A 62 9.63 -5.85 -10.91
CA SER A 62 10.72 -6.82 -11.01
C SER A 62 11.21 -7.27 -9.64
N LEU A 63 11.33 -6.35 -8.68
CA LEU A 63 11.71 -6.70 -7.31
C LEU A 63 10.73 -7.71 -6.71
N TYR A 64 9.42 -7.46 -6.83
CA TYR A 64 8.40 -8.38 -6.33
C TYR A 64 8.41 -9.73 -7.05
N TRP A 65 8.61 -9.70 -8.37
CA TRP A 65 8.69 -10.90 -9.20
C TRP A 65 9.88 -11.79 -8.83
N PHE A 66 11.09 -11.24 -8.82
CA PHE A 66 12.32 -12.01 -8.55
C PHE A 66 12.43 -12.49 -7.10
N THR A 67 11.73 -11.86 -6.16
CA THR A 67 11.72 -12.28 -4.75
C THR A 67 10.50 -13.09 -4.36
N THR A 68 9.55 -13.30 -5.28
CA THR A 68 8.27 -14.00 -5.04
C THR A 68 7.55 -13.44 -3.80
N SER A 69 7.57 -12.12 -3.62
CA SER A 69 7.15 -11.48 -2.37
C SER A 69 5.71 -10.98 -2.36
N GLY A 70 4.94 -11.20 -3.44
CA GLY A 70 3.53 -10.79 -3.53
C GLY A 70 2.65 -11.38 -2.42
N GLY A 71 2.80 -12.68 -2.12
CA GLY A 71 2.02 -13.33 -1.06
C GLY A 71 2.50 -13.02 0.35
N SER A 72 3.82 -12.96 0.57
CA SER A 72 4.39 -12.70 1.89
C SER A 72 4.15 -11.25 2.34
N SER A 73 4.26 -10.29 1.43
CA SER A 73 3.90 -8.89 1.70
C SER A 73 2.41 -8.72 1.99
N ALA A 74 1.52 -9.38 1.24
CA ALA A 74 0.08 -9.39 1.51
C ALA A 74 -0.24 -9.98 2.91
N TYR A 75 0.44 -11.06 3.29
CA TYR A 75 0.26 -11.70 4.59
C TYR A 75 0.64 -10.76 5.75
N VAL A 76 1.83 -10.15 5.68
CA VAL A 76 2.31 -9.21 6.71
C VAL A 76 1.45 -7.95 6.73
N GLY A 77 1.07 -7.42 5.56
CA GLY A 77 0.35 -6.16 5.45
C GLY A 77 -1.13 -6.22 5.83
N TYR A 78 -1.83 -7.32 5.53
CA TYR A 78 -3.30 -7.35 5.63
C TYR A 78 -3.89 -8.59 6.29
N ALA A 79 -3.16 -9.70 6.34
CA ALA A 79 -3.69 -10.96 6.89
C ALA A 79 -3.45 -11.12 8.41
N GLN A 80 -3.14 -10.02 9.10
CA GLN A 80 -2.99 -10.01 10.55
C GLN A 80 -4.37 -10.14 11.22
N SER A 81 -4.46 -10.94 12.29
CA SER A 81 -5.70 -11.17 13.03
C SER A 81 -6.16 -9.96 13.85
N SER A 82 -5.25 -9.03 14.11
CA SER A 82 -5.51 -7.76 14.79
C SER A 82 -4.52 -6.71 14.30
N TRP A 83 -4.98 -5.47 14.19
CA TRP A 83 -4.15 -4.30 13.85
C TRP A 83 -3.41 -3.73 15.07
N GLY A 84 -3.34 -4.51 16.16
CA GLY A 84 -2.75 -4.08 17.43
C GLY A 84 -3.72 -3.30 18.31
N THR A 85 -3.22 -2.85 19.46
CA THR A 85 -3.96 -1.96 20.36
C THR A 85 -3.96 -0.54 19.82
N ALA A 86 -5.03 0.23 20.09
CA ALA A 86 -5.05 1.65 19.77
C ALA A 86 -3.80 2.34 20.34
N PRO A 87 -3.07 3.12 19.53
CA PRO A 87 -1.83 3.75 19.98
C PRO A 87 -2.11 4.75 21.10
N VAL A 88 -1.28 4.72 22.14
CA VAL A 88 -1.28 5.70 23.24
C VAL A 88 -0.27 6.78 22.90
N ASN A 89 -0.53 8.02 23.34
CA ASN A 89 0.38 9.14 23.08
C ASN A 89 1.80 8.84 23.58
N SER A 90 2.78 8.90 22.68
CA SER A 90 4.19 8.62 22.98
C SER A 90 4.85 9.68 23.88
N GLY A 91 4.29 10.89 23.96
CA GLY A 91 4.88 12.05 24.65
C GLY A 91 6.05 12.70 23.91
N VAL A 92 6.46 12.15 22.76
CA VAL A 92 7.61 12.63 21.97
C VAL A 92 7.15 13.67 20.95
N PRO A 93 7.83 14.83 20.84
CA PRO A 93 7.59 15.79 19.77
C PRO A 93 7.76 15.14 18.39
N THR A 94 6.70 15.16 17.58
CA THR A 94 6.66 14.48 16.27
C THR A 94 6.23 15.45 15.18
N ALA A 95 7.03 15.59 14.13
CA ALA A 95 6.61 16.28 12.91
C ALA A 95 5.89 15.27 11.98
N ALA A 96 4.82 15.71 11.31
CA ALA A 96 4.07 14.89 10.36
C ALA A 96 3.83 15.66 9.06
N ILE A 97 4.03 14.99 7.92
CA ILE A 97 3.70 15.51 6.59
C ILE A 97 2.42 14.84 6.13
N GLN A 98 1.46 15.63 5.65
CA GLN A 98 0.18 15.14 5.18
C GLN A 98 -0.19 15.79 3.85
N PHE A 99 -0.42 14.95 2.84
CA PHE A 99 -0.84 15.40 1.51
C PHE A 99 -2.37 15.39 1.39
N ALA A 100 -2.91 16.30 0.58
CA ALA A 100 -4.37 16.48 0.42
C ALA A 100 -5.09 15.23 -0.12
N HIS A 101 -4.37 14.38 -0.84
CA HIS A 101 -4.89 13.18 -1.50
C HIS A 101 -4.47 11.88 -0.78
N ASP A 102 -3.86 11.98 0.40
CA ASP A 102 -3.55 10.83 1.24
C ASP A 102 -4.78 10.42 2.07
N VAL A 103 -4.89 9.13 2.35
CA VAL A 103 -5.98 8.56 3.15
C VAL A 103 -5.73 8.94 4.62
N GLY A 104 -6.26 10.10 5.00
CA GLY A 104 -5.82 10.93 6.12
C GLY A 104 -5.49 10.26 7.46
N ILE A 105 -4.27 10.58 7.95
CA ILE A 105 -3.70 10.15 9.24
C ILE A 105 -3.75 11.27 10.30
N ARG A 106 -4.26 12.49 10.03
CA ARG A 106 -4.15 13.59 11.02
C ARG A 106 -4.77 13.28 12.39
N SER A 107 -5.99 12.76 12.39
CA SER A 107 -6.72 12.44 13.62
C SER A 107 -6.01 11.35 14.42
N HIS A 108 -5.51 10.31 13.73
CA HIS A 108 -4.74 9.23 14.34
C HIS A 108 -3.35 9.69 14.83
N SER A 109 -2.67 10.57 14.09
CA SER A 109 -1.37 11.12 14.49
C SER A 109 -1.47 11.96 15.76
N ASN A 110 -2.53 12.76 15.90
CA ASN A 110 -2.78 13.55 17.12
C ASN A 110 -3.14 12.68 18.33
N GLN A 111 -3.78 11.52 18.11
CA GLN A 111 -4.07 10.57 19.19
C GLN A 111 -2.80 9.87 19.68
N ALA A 112 -1.91 9.51 18.75
CA ALA A 112 -0.72 8.74 19.02
C ALA A 112 0.52 9.58 19.42
N ASN A 113 0.56 10.87 19.11
CA ASN A 113 1.78 11.69 19.28
C ASN A 113 1.50 13.14 19.66
N THR A 114 2.54 13.82 20.13
CA THR A 114 2.54 15.29 20.32
C THR A 114 3.03 15.94 19.03
N ILE A 115 2.09 16.38 18.18
CA ILE A 115 2.43 16.97 16.89
C ILE A 115 2.99 18.38 17.07
N VAL A 116 4.21 18.59 16.59
CA VAL A 116 4.85 19.92 16.51
C VAL A 116 4.89 20.37 15.06
N GLY A 117 4.46 21.61 14.82
CA GLY A 117 4.41 22.25 13.51
C GLY A 117 5.63 23.12 13.25
#